data_AF-A0A940UZM0-F1
#
_entry.id   AF-A0A940UZM0-F1
#
_cell.length_a   1.000
_cell.length_b   1.000
_cell.length_c   1.000
_cell.angle_alpha   90.00
_cell.angle_beta   90.00
_cell.angle_gamma   90.00
#
_symmetry.space_group_name_H-M   'P 1'
#
loop_
_entity.id
_entity.type
_entity.pdbx_description
1 polymer ?
#
loop_
_entity_poly.entity_id
_entity_poly.type
_entity_poly.pdbx_seq_one_letter_code
_entity_poly.pdbx_strand_id
1 'polypeptide(L)' 'MSRYEAQRKFLKTEFSEFKNIKTDRAKGLPQPSIVKPHDSLSEIISLPSITKDVLKKENILEC' A
#
# COMPACT_ATOMS: atom_id res chain seq x y z
N MET A 1 19.55 -8.13 -19.68
CA MET A 1 19.12 -6.90 -20.40
C MET A 1 17.61 -6.82 -20.62
N SER A 2 16.87 -7.94 -20.68
CA SER A 2 15.41 -7.98 -20.94
C SER A 2 14.54 -7.14 -19.99
N ARG A 3 14.87 -7.08 -18.69
CA ARG A 3 14.14 -6.26 -17.71
C ARG A 3 14.14 -4.77 -18.09
N TYR A 4 15.30 -4.23 -18.47
CA TYR A 4 15.45 -2.82 -18.82
C TYR A 4 14.76 -2.49 -20.15
N GLU A 5 14.76 -3.42 -21.11
CA GLU A 5 13.99 -3.26 -22.35
C GLU A 5 12.49 -3.24 -22.09
N ALA A 6 11.97 -4.15 -21.26
CA ALA A 6 10.56 -4.16 -20.89
C ALA A 6 10.13 -2.86 -20.20
N GLN A 7 10.93 -2.37 -19.25
CA GLN A 7 10.69 -1.09 -18.57
C GLN A 7 10.75 0.10 -19.53
N ARG A 8 11.73 0.12 -20.45
CA ARG A 8 11.87 1.20 -21.45
C ARG A 8 10.74 1.17 -22.47
N LYS A 9 10.26 -0.01 -22.85
CA LYS A 9 9.09 -0.17 -23.73
C LYS A 9 7.82 0.30 -23.03
N PHE A 10 7.64 -0.04 -21.75
CA PHE A 10 6.53 0.43 -20.93
C PHE A 10 6.50 1.95 -20.76
N LEU A 11 7.65 2.61 -20.65
CA LEU A 11 7.70 4.09 -20.58
C LEU A 11 7.48 4.77 -21.93
N LYS A 12 7.60 4.04 -23.03
CA LYS A 12 7.37 4.53 -24.41
C LYS A 12 5.95 4.27 -24.90
N THR A 13 5.21 3.34 -24.28
CA THR A 13 3.79 3.23 -24.56
C THR A 13 3.15 4.50 -23.99
N GLU A 14 2.40 5.24 -24.80
CA GLU A 14 1.67 6.46 -24.37
C GLU A 14 0.52 6.13 -23.42
N PHE A 15 0.72 5.17 -22.51
CA PHE A 15 -0.28 4.55 -21.68
C PHE A 15 -1.49 4.07 -22.50
N SER A 16 -1.27 3.68 -23.76
CA SER A 16 -2.33 3.21 -24.67
C SER A 16 -3.09 2.02 -24.09
N GLU A 17 -2.40 1.14 -23.38
CA GLU A 17 -2.98 0.03 -22.62
C GLU A 17 -3.96 0.50 -21.53
N PHE A 18 -3.72 1.69 -20.96
CA PHE A 18 -4.58 2.30 -19.94
C PHE A 18 -5.68 3.19 -20.51
N LYS A 19 -5.63 3.57 -21.80
CA LYS A 19 -6.69 4.39 -22.45
C LYS A 19 -8.07 3.71 -22.41
N ASN A 20 -8.09 2.38 -22.41
CA ASN A 20 -9.32 1.58 -22.31
C ASN A 20 -9.73 1.27 -20.86
N ILE A 21 -8.85 1.52 -19.88
CA ILE A 21 -9.11 1.21 -18.47
C ILE A 21 -9.87 2.38 -17.84
N LYS A 22 -11.13 2.17 -17.51
CA LYS A 22 -11.92 3.12 -16.72
C LYS A 22 -11.56 2.98 -15.24
N THR A 23 -11.11 4.08 -14.64
CA THR A 23 -10.85 4.15 -13.20
C THR A 23 -12.16 4.04 -12.41
N ASP A 24 -12.08 3.59 -11.16
CA ASP A 24 -13.25 3.47 -10.30
C ASP A 24 -13.92 4.82 -10.03
N ARG A 25 -13.12 5.89 -9.98
CA ARG A 25 -13.62 7.27 -9.96
C ARG A 25 -14.42 7.62 -11.23
N ALA A 26 -13.92 7.25 -12.42
CA ALA A 26 -14.62 7.49 -13.68
C ALA A 26 -15.89 6.62 -13.82
N LYS A 27 -15.97 5.50 -13.11
CA LYS A 27 -17.18 4.67 -13.00
C LYS A 27 -18.19 5.22 -11.99
N GLY A 28 -17.86 6.29 -11.25
CA GLY A 28 -18.72 6.81 -10.19
C GLY A 28 -18.84 5.88 -8.98
N LEU A 29 -17.87 4.97 -8.79
CA LEU A 29 -17.89 4.07 -7.65
C LEU A 29 -17.64 4.86 -6.36
N PRO A 30 -18.37 4.53 -5.28
CA PRO A 30 -18.17 5.18 -4.00
C PRO A 30 -16.76 4.90 -3.49
N GLN A 31 -16.20 5.88 -2.78
CA GLN A 31 -14.92 5.69 -2.10
C GLN A 31 -15.06 4.57 -1.06
N PRO A 32 -14.11 3.63 -0.96
CA PRO A 32 -14.11 2.65 0.12
C PRO A 32 -14.02 3.36 1.47
N SER A 33 -14.45 2.67 2.53
CA SER A 33 -14.39 3.21 3.88
C SER A 33 -12.95 3.61 4.23
N ILE A 34 -12.78 4.83 4.76
CA ILE A 34 -11.48 5.32 5.24
C ILE A 34 -10.94 4.42 6.35
N VAL A 35 -11.83 3.87 7.17
CA VAL A 35 -11.52 2.95 8.25
C VAL A 35 -11.77 1.54 7.76
N LYS A 36 -10.83 0.63 8.02
CA LYS A 36 -11.05 -0.80 7.76
C LYS A 36 -12.22 -1.28 8.63
N PRO A 37 -13.15 -2.09 8.10
CA PRO A 37 -14.16 -2.70 8.93
C PRO A 37 -13.46 -3.53 10.01
N HIS A 38 -13.84 -3.30 11.26
CA HIS A 38 -13.41 -4.11 12.40
C HIS A 38 -14.66 -4.79 12.96
N ASP A 39 -14.52 -6.04 13.36
CA ASP A 39 -15.60 -6.77 14.02
C ASP A 39 -15.60 -6.40 15.51
N SER A 40 -16.74 -5.98 16.04
CA SER A 40 -16.89 -5.70 17.48
C SER A 40 -16.74 -6.94 18.35
N LEU A 41 -16.90 -8.13 17.77
CA LEU A 41 -16.71 -9.43 18.41
C LEU A 41 -15.31 -10.00 18.17
N SER A 42 -14.42 -9.26 17.49
CA SER A 42 -13.05 -9.71 17.28
C SER A 42 -12.31 -9.86 18.60
N GLU A 43 -11.50 -10.90 18.68
CA GLU A 43 -10.65 -11.15 19.84
C GLU A 43 -9.61 -10.03 19.95
N ILE A 44 -9.68 -9.27 21.03
CA ILE A 44 -8.71 -8.22 21.34
C ILE A 44 -7.49 -8.88 21.95
N ILE A 45 -6.41 -8.98 21.16
CA ILE A 45 -5.13 -9.51 21.65
C ILE A 45 -4.36 -8.38 22.33
N SER A 46 -3.95 -8.59 23.58
CA SER A 46 -3.05 -7.67 24.28
C SER A 46 -1.67 -7.74 23.65
N LEU A 47 -1.17 -6.61 23.15
CA LEU A 47 0.22 -6.51 22.74
C LEU A 47 1.14 -6.68 23.96
N PRO A 48 2.32 -7.29 23.79
CA PRO A 48 3.28 -7.39 24.88
C PRO A 48 3.66 -6.00 25.39
N SER A 49 3.86 -5.88 26.70
CA SER A 49 4.38 -4.64 27.28
C SER A 49 5.73 -4.30 26.66
N ILE A 50 5.94 -3.02 26.32
CA ILE A 50 7.23 -2.54 25.84
C ILE A 50 8.29 -2.79 26.92
N THR A 51 9.20 -3.73 26.65
CA THR A 51 10.40 -3.94 27.46
C THR A 51 11.60 -3.31 26.74
N LYS A 52 12.69 -3.04 27.48
CA LYS A 52 13.93 -2.49 26.89
C LYS A 52 14.48 -3.37 25.75
N ASP A 53 14.13 -4.65 25.76
CA ASP A 53 14.55 -5.67 24.79
C ASP A 53 13.71 -5.65 23.49
N VAL A 54 12.52 -5.03 23.50
CA VAL A 54 11.54 -5.05 22.38
C VAL A 54 11.73 -3.84 21.43
N LEU A 55 12.97 -3.40 21.23
CA LEU A 55 13.39 -2.24 20.41
C LEU A 55 13.19 -0.88 21.08
N LYS A 56 14.22 -0.42 21.80
CA LYS A 56 14.53 1.00 21.86
C LYS A 56 15.53 1.32 20.74
N LYS A 57 15.07 1.70 19.55
CA LYS A 57 15.96 2.47 18.66
C LYS A 57 16.02 3.87 19.25
N GLU A 58 16.97 4.10 20.17
CA GLU A 58 17.09 5.36 20.91
C GLU A 58 17.37 6.55 19.98
N ASN A 59 17.96 6.28 18.81
CA ASN A 59 18.21 7.27 17.78
C ASN A 59 17.51 6.91 16.46
N ILE A 60 16.41 7.60 16.18
CA ILE A 60 15.61 7.42 14.96
C ILE A 60 16.27 8.11 13.74
N LEU A 61 17.33 8.90 13.97
CA LEU A 61 18.06 9.66 12.95
C LEU A 61 19.32 8.98 12.44
N GLU A 62 19.81 7.93 13.14
CA GLU A 62 20.82 7.03 12.61
C GLU A 62 20.13 6.01 11.70
N CYS A 63 20.12 6.32 10.40
CA CYS A 63 19.76 5.37 9.34
C CYS A 63 20.88 4.36 9.13
#